data_AF-A0A2G9UKB8-F1
#
_entry.id   AF-A0A2G9UKB8-F1
#
_cell.length_a   1.000
_cell.length_b   1.000
_cell.length_c   1.000
_cell.angle_alpha   90.00
_cell.angle_beta   90.00
_cell.angle_gamma   90.00
#
_symmetry.space_group_name_H-M   'P 1'
#
loop_
_entity.id
_entity.type
_entity.pdbx_description
1 polymer ?
#
loop_
_entity_poly.entity_id
_entity_poly.type
_entity_poly.pdbx_seq_one_letter_code
_entity_poly.pdbx_strand_id
1 'polypeptide(L)'
;MWIEVRRLCEAVQNFEERENSTDCAELIKEIEKFKWRIQNILKNQGKSSIERVKLKADAEISIDGVKVPLDQALCDETIIISDIFNLNEMDALELVLSGWPFGNILDFGFQVRTARTSSQFQRGNRVSYVVAAARERFGRSQTPDIANTAAAVLSNFVKEIRNETVWSDQSVCGTAQLACAIALRSLAVSPADHLNITNVEVDVDKVVDRAVRNMAMLFIRHGVIGSDYFKQCCTHVRVVDALLKQLIALFPAKLMEIERNSEDELTWVDEMSEKGQQATPALHYENLLRCITDLYQIVDDPKASESVKSYIVELSIAFSSSGSMELCRFIERARLPHHVVHAVAYLDLLCAICRTRQVAAFIFDVFARVPAHDEGYVGWDHVMSALRSYERLFRERPGGTSMFGHSLSQQQPKAVIPPRELIGMITWINLSRIVIGLDEEAAEVFLEERQWAVLDAALGVVSAPVPLSLKGALLRLIAALAKREASANRFEFCVVYENIQLYCGSLRIWTALNAHQLCTFAENGTLLGLQKELEERECTEEMFDASLGLVNVLRSLLSHTHM
;
A
#
# COMPACT_ATOMS: atom_id res chain seq x y z
N MET A 1 28.26 30.31 -10.95
CA MET A 1 28.38 29.02 -10.20
C MET A 1 27.06 28.41 -9.61
N TRP A 2 26.39 28.87 -8.53
CA TRP A 2 25.09 28.29 -8.07
C TRP A 2 23.95 28.43 -9.08
N ILE A 3 23.95 29.53 -9.85
CA ILE A 3 23.03 29.72 -10.98
C ILE A 3 23.27 28.65 -12.05
N GLU A 4 24.52 28.24 -12.25
CA GLU A 4 24.89 27.22 -13.22
C GLU A 4 24.54 25.80 -12.72
N VAL A 5 24.70 25.54 -11.42
CA VAL A 5 24.21 24.29 -10.79
C VAL A 5 22.70 24.18 -10.91
N ARG A 6 21.95 25.27 -10.70
CA ARG A 6 20.49 25.29 -10.91
C ARG A 6 20.14 24.98 -12.37
N ARG A 7 20.79 25.63 -13.33
CA ARG A 7 20.59 25.36 -14.76
C ARG A 7 20.93 23.91 -15.13
N LEU A 8 21.97 23.34 -14.52
CA LEU A 8 22.30 21.93 -14.69
C LEU A 8 21.21 21.03 -14.11
N CYS A 9 20.70 21.31 -12.91
CA CYS A 9 19.60 20.54 -12.33
C CYS A 9 18.33 20.63 -13.17
N GLU A 10 17.97 21.81 -13.66
CA GLU A 10 16.85 22.01 -14.58
C GLU A 10 17.08 21.27 -15.91
N ALA A 11 18.31 21.28 -16.46
CA ALA A 11 18.66 20.54 -17.66
C ALA A 11 18.59 19.01 -17.47
N VAL A 12 19.03 18.49 -16.32
CA VAL A 12 18.94 17.07 -15.98
C VAL A 12 17.49 16.65 -15.73
N GLN A 13 16.69 17.49 -15.06
CA GLN A 13 15.27 17.21 -14.77
C GLN A 13 14.40 17.23 -16.02
N ASN A 14 14.72 18.10 -16.97
CA ASN A 14 14.01 18.21 -18.26
C ASN A 14 14.61 17.30 -19.34
N PHE A 15 15.61 16.48 -19.01
CA PHE A 15 16.20 15.53 -19.95
C PHE A 15 15.26 14.33 -20.11
N GLU A 16 14.42 14.38 -21.14
CA GLU A 16 13.71 13.21 -21.64
C GLU A 16 14.73 12.32 -22.36
N GLU A 17 14.86 11.04 -21.96
CA GLU A 17 15.67 10.07 -22.68
C GLU A 17 15.25 10.02 -24.14
N ARG A 18 15.98 10.71 -25.02
CA ARG A 18 15.84 10.59 -26.47
C ARG A 18 16.96 9.70 -26.97
N GLU A 19 16.66 8.87 -27.96
CA GLU A 19 17.54 7.83 -28.54
C GLU A 19 18.86 8.36 -29.17
N ASN A 20 19.15 9.66 -29.05
CA ASN A 20 20.35 10.29 -29.59
C ASN A 20 21.54 10.22 -28.62
N SER A 21 22.49 9.34 -28.94
CA SER A 21 23.79 9.20 -28.27
C SER A 21 24.55 10.53 -28.09
N THR A 22 24.37 11.48 -29.02
CA THR A 22 25.01 12.81 -28.99
C THR A 22 24.49 13.67 -27.83
N ASP A 23 23.19 13.67 -27.58
CA ASP A 23 22.56 14.49 -26.54
C ASP A 23 22.96 13.99 -25.14
N CYS A 24 23.07 12.67 -24.97
CA CYS A 24 23.63 12.04 -23.77
C CYS A 24 25.10 12.42 -23.54
N ALA A 25 25.92 12.44 -24.59
CA ALA A 25 27.33 12.80 -24.50
C ALA A 25 27.52 14.29 -24.11
N GLU A 26 26.67 15.17 -24.64
CA GLU A 26 26.67 16.59 -24.28
C GLU A 26 26.24 16.80 -22.83
N LEU A 27 25.19 16.11 -22.36
CA LEU A 27 24.77 16.17 -20.96
C LEU A 27 25.86 15.67 -20.01
N ILE A 28 26.53 14.56 -20.33
CA ILE A 28 27.65 14.04 -19.52
C ILE A 28 28.78 15.07 -19.45
N LYS A 29 29.14 15.70 -20.58
CA LYS A 29 30.16 16.73 -20.62
C LYS A 29 29.80 17.95 -19.76
N GLU A 30 28.53 18.34 -19.72
CA GLU A 30 28.04 19.40 -18.83
C GLU A 30 28.10 18.97 -17.35
N ILE A 31 27.70 17.75 -17.00
CA ILE A 31 27.78 17.21 -15.63
C ILE A 31 29.24 17.10 -15.15
N GLU A 32 30.17 16.72 -16.04
CA GLU A 32 31.59 16.58 -15.71
C GLU A 32 32.23 17.89 -15.23
N LYS A 33 31.75 19.04 -15.69
CA LYS A 33 32.19 20.35 -15.19
C LYS A 33 31.95 20.52 -13.69
N PHE A 34 30.94 19.85 -13.15
CA PHE A 34 30.55 19.90 -11.74
C PHE A 34 30.99 18.67 -10.94
N LYS A 35 31.79 17.76 -11.52
CA LYS A 35 32.22 16.49 -10.94
C LYS A 35 32.76 16.62 -9.51
N TRP A 36 33.62 17.60 -9.24
CA TRP A 36 34.18 17.81 -7.90
C TRP A 36 33.10 18.15 -6.87
N ARG A 37 32.12 18.99 -7.23
CA ARG A 37 31.01 19.36 -6.33
C ARG A 37 30.05 18.19 -6.12
N ILE A 38 29.74 17.43 -7.17
CA ILE A 38 28.94 16.19 -7.06
C ILE A 38 29.62 15.17 -6.15
N GLN A 39 30.96 15.12 -6.15
CA GLN A 39 31.74 14.27 -5.23
C GLN A 39 31.84 14.83 -3.81
N ASN A 40 31.54 16.11 -3.60
CA ASN A 40 31.71 16.82 -2.33
C ASN A 40 30.44 17.60 -1.93
N ILE A 41 29.24 17.10 -2.25
CA ILE A 41 27.93 17.79 -2.11
C ILE A 41 27.68 18.36 -0.70
N LEU A 42 28.27 17.74 0.33
CA LEU A 42 28.07 18.11 1.74
C LEU A 42 29.24 18.90 2.34
N LYS A 43 30.25 19.28 1.56
CA LYS A 43 31.40 20.06 2.02
C LYS A 43 31.28 21.48 1.50
N ASN A 44 30.84 22.38 2.39
CA ASN A 44 30.95 23.81 2.17
C ASN A 44 32.42 24.22 2.31
N GLN A 45 32.91 25.06 1.40
CA GLN A 45 34.09 25.86 1.70
C GLN A 45 33.66 26.78 2.84
N GLY A 46 34.18 26.57 4.05
CA GLY A 46 33.70 27.27 5.25
C GLY A 46 33.87 28.80 5.14
N LYS A 47 33.42 29.52 6.17
CA LYS A 47 33.52 30.99 6.23
C LYS A 47 34.97 31.48 6.05
N SER A 48 35.12 32.58 5.33
CA SER A 48 36.39 33.23 5.03
C SER A 48 36.38 34.66 5.56
N SER A 49 37.11 34.89 6.65
CA SER A 49 37.27 36.23 7.23
C SER A 49 37.82 37.26 6.22
N ILE A 50 38.60 36.81 5.24
CA ILE A 50 39.17 37.65 4.18
C ILE A 50 38.08 38.12 3.22
N GLU A 51 37.15 37.25 2.87
CA GLU A 51 36.07 37.57 1.92
C GLU A 51 34.93 38.31 2.58
N ARG A 52 34.68 38.04 3.87
CA ARG A 52 33.74 38.83 4.67
C ARG A 52 34.10 40.30 4.76
N VAL A 53 35.39 40.62 4.78
CA VAL A 53 35.86 42.02 4.78
C VAL A 53 35.60 42.71 3.42
N LYS A 54 35.40 41.94 2.33
CA LYS A 54 35.07 42.48 1.00
C LYS A 54 33.60 42.86 0.86
N LEU A 55 32.72 42.29 1.70
CA LEU A 55 31.29 42.62 1.73
C LEU A 55 31.06 43.95 2.45
N LYS A 56 31.03 45.04 1.70
CA LYS A 56 30.73 46.39 2.20
C LYS A 56 29.78 47.08 1.25
N ALA A 57 28.87 47.89 1.81
CA ALA A 57 28.04 48.77 1.00
C ALA A 57 28.91 49.67 0.10
N ASP A 58 28.43 49.90 -1.12
CA ASP A 58 29.09 50.67 -2.19
C ASP A 58 30.37 50.03 -2.77
N ALA A 59 30.70 48.79 -2.40
CA ALA A 59 31.76 48.02 -3.03
C ALA A 59 31.28 47.31 -4.30
N GLU A 60 32.19 47.14 -5.28
CA GLU A 60 31.96 46.27 -6.44
C GLU A 60 32.72 44.94 -6.26
N ILE A 61 32.00 43.82 -6.25
CA ILE A 61 32.59 42.49 -6.26
C ILE A 61 32.43 41.88 -7.65
N SER A 62 33.49 41.25 -8.17
CA SER A 62 33.45 40.52 -9.43
C SER A 62 33.10 39.06 -9.17
N ILE A 63 31.97 38.60 -9.69
CA ILE A 63 31.53 37.19 -9.67
C ILE A 63 31.48 36.71 -11.11
N ASP A 64 32.24 35.66 -11.45
CA ASP A 64 32.31 35.07 -12.79
C ASP A 64 32.52 36.10 -13.93
N GLY A 65 33.32 37.14 -13.67
CA GLY A 65 33.65 38.22 -14.62
C GLY A 65 32.63 39.36 -14.70
N VAL A 66 31.52 39.30 -13.96
CA VAL A 66 30.51 40.35 -13.86
C VAL A 66 30.72 41.16 -12.58
N LYS A 67 30.77 42.48 -12.70
CA LYS A 67 30.83 43.39 -11.56
C LYS A 67 29.44 43.61 -10.98
N VAL A 68 29.27 43.30 -9.70
CA VAL A 68 28.02 43.47 -8.97
C VAL A 68 28.21 44.57 -7.92
N PRO A 69 27.46 45.68 -7.99
CA PRO A 69 27.45 46.68 -6.93
C PRO A 69 26.70 46.13 -5.73
N LEU A 70 27.26 46.31 -4.54
CA LEU A 70 26.65 45.87 -3.28
C LEU A 70 25.93 47.01 -2.58
N ASP A 71 24.64 46.84 -2.30
CA ASP A 71 23.94 47.67 -1.33
C ASP A 71 24.01 47.05 0.08
N GLN A 72 23.57 47.82 1.09
CA GLN A 72 23.62 47.37 2.48
C GLN A 72 22.71 46.15 2.72
N ALA A 73 21.55 46.09 2.06
CA ALA A 73 20.59 45.00 2.22
C ALA A 73 21.16 43.66 1.74
N LEU A 74 21.79 43.64 0.55
CA LEU A 74 22.44 42.48 -0.03
C LEU A 74 23.61 42.00 0.84
N CYS A 75 24.38 42.93 1.40
CA CYS A 75 25.47 42.60 2.32
C CYS A 75 24.96 41.90 3.58
N ASP A 76 23.90 42.45 4.20
CA ASP A 76 23.31 41.91 5.42
C ASP A 76 22.72 40.51 5.17
N GLU A 77 21.99 40.34 4.07
CA GLU A 77 21.40 39.05 3.67
C GLU A 77 22.48 37.98 3.41
N THR A 78 23.53 38.35 2.68
CA THR A 78 24.69 37.47 2.39
C THR A 78 25.37 37.00 3.68
N ILE A 79 25.58 37.91 4.62
CA ILE A 79 26.19 37.61 5.92
C ILE A 79 25.33 36.64 6.72
N ILE A 80 24.01 36.87 6.76
CA ILE A 80 23.05 35.98 7.45
C ILE A 80 23.11 34.57 6.85
N ILE A 81 23.07 34.43 5.52
CA ILE A 81 23.15 33.13 4.84
C ILE A 81 24.49 32.43 5.11
N SER A 82 25.61 33.15 5.00
CA SER A 82 26.94 32.64 5.33
C SER A 82 26.98 32.11 6.76
N ASP A 83 26.36 32.82 7.71
CA ASP A 83 26.37 32.43 9.11
C ASP A 83 25.49 31.24 9.44
N ILE A 84 24.30 31.18 8.86
CA ILE A 84 23.33 30.08 9.07
C ILE A 84 23.87 28.76 8.50
N PHE A 85 24.46 28.80 7.30
CA PHE A 85 24.84 27.60 6.56
C PHE A 85 26.34 27.28 6.60
N ASN A 86 27.13 28.09 7.31
CA ASN A 86 28.59 27.99 7.36
C ASN A 86 29.19 27.93 5.94
N LEU A 87 28.75 28.88 5.11
CA LEU A 87 29.18 29.03 3.72
C LEU A 87 30.24 30.13 3.61
N ASN A 88 31.13 29.96 2.64
CA ASN A 88 31.98 31.01 2.13
C ASN A 88 31.15 32.23 1.68
N GLU A 89 31.66 33.43 1.91
CA GLU A 89 30.96 34.69 1.69
C GLU A 89 30.65 34.96 0.21
N MET A 90 31.48 34.51 -0.72
CA MET A 90 31.21 34.62 -2.16
C MET A 90 30.18 33.59 -2.62
N ASP A 91 30.22 32.36 -2.08
CA ASP A 91 29.18 31.34 -2.33
C ASP A 91 27.81 31.80 -1.78
N ALA A 92 27.79 32.44 -0.60
CA ALA A 92 26.58 32.97 0.01
C ALA A 92 26.02 34.16 -0.79
N LEU A 93 26.88 35.06 -1.26
CA LEU A 93 26.48 36.22 -2.09
C LEU A 93 25.86 35.76 -3.40
N GLU A 94 26.47 34.78 -4.05
CA GLU A 94 25.95 34.22 -5.28
C GLU A 94 24.61 33.48 -5.06
N LEU A 95 24.44 32.83 -3.92
CA LEU A 95 23.17 32.19 -3.55
C LEU A 95 22.04 33.23 -3.42
N VAL A 96 22.29 34.37 -2.77
CA VAL A 96 21.32 35.48 -2.67
C VAL A 96 20.99 36.01 -4.07
N LEU A 97 22.03 36.29 -4.87
CA LEU A 97 21.88 36.83 -6.23
C LEU A 97 21.18 35.86 -7.20
N SER A 98 21.22 34.55 -6.94
CA SER A 98 20.51 33.54 -7.74
C SER A 98 18.99 33.61 -7.62
N GLY A 99 18.46 34.49 -6.76
CA GLY A 99 17.03 34.76 -6.63
C GLY A 99 16.23 33.61 -6.02
N TRP A 100 16.88 32.72 -5.25
CA TRP A 100 16.18 31.68 -4.52
C TRP A 100 15.33 32.32 -3.41
N PRO A 101 14.00 32.13 -3.41
CA PRO A 101 13.17 32.60 -2.29
C PRO A 101 13.68 31.96 -0.99
N PHE A 102 13.83 32.74 0.09
CA PHE A 102 14.31 32.28 1.40
C PHE A 102 13.64 30.97 1.88
N GLY A 103 12.36 30.75 1.53
CA GLY A 103 11.63 29.51 1.81
C GLY A 103 12.25 28.26 1.18
N ASN A 104 12.79 28.35 -0.03
CA ASN A 104 13.38 27.22 -0.76
C ASN A 104 14.83 26.93 -0.31
N ILE A 105 15.54 27.92 0.21
CA ILE A 105 16.88 27.76 0.81
C ILE A 105 16.78 27.01 2.14
N LEU A 106 15.75 27.30 2.94
CA LEU A 106 15.43 26.51 4.12
C LEU A 106 15.01 25.09 3.76
N ASP A 107 14.29 24.90 2.66
CA ASP A 107 13.89 23.58 2.15
C ASP A 107 15.09 22.76 1.64
N PHE A 108 16.09 23.41 1.02
CA PHE A 108 17.38 22.78 0.68
C PHE A 108 18.22 22.46 1.92
N GLY A 109 18.26 23.36 2.91
CA GLY A 109 18.86 23.12 4.22
C GLY A 109 18.17 21.98 4.99
N PHE A 110 16.85 21.84 4.81
CA PHE A 110 16.05 20.74 5.34
C PHE A 110 16.29 19.46 4.55
N GLN A 111 16.47 19.50 3.22
CA GLN A 111 16.91 18.36 2.39
C GLN A 111 18.33 17.88 2.76
N VAL A 112 19.24 18.79 3.10
CA VAL A 112 20.61 18.46 3.54
C VAL A 112 20.64 17.99 5.00
N ARG A 113 19.77 18.50 5.89
CA ARG A 113 19.60 17.99 7.26
C ARG A 113 18.85 16.66 7.31
N THR A 114 17.86 16.46 6.45
CA THR A 114 17.24 15.16 6.19
C THR A 114 18.22 14.21 5.51
N ALA A 115 19.21 14.69 4.74
CA ALA A 115 20.35 13.87 4.31
C ALA A 115 21.25 13.42 5.50
N ARG A 116 21.25 14.14 6.63
CA ARG A 116 21.99 13.79 7.86
C ARG A 116 21.28 12.72 8.68
N THR A 117 19.95 12.78 8.83
CA THR A 117 19.14 11.66 9.35
C THR A 117 19.07 10.50 8.36
N SER A 118 19.04 10.81 7.06
CA SER A 118 19.21 9.84 5.97
C SER A 118 20.61 9.23 5.99
N SER A 119 21.66 9.84 6.55
CA SER A 119 22.98 9.19 6.67
C SER A 119 22.99 8.06 7.70
N GLN A 120 22.13 8.14 8.73
CA GLN A 120 21.85 7.03 9.65
C GLN A 120 20.92 6.00 9.00
N PHE A 121 19.93 6.45 8.24
CA PHE A 121 19.04 5.59 7.44
C PHE A 121 19.79 4.88 6.28
N GLN A 122 20.78 5.52 5.68
CA GLN A 122 21.66 5.03 4.61
C GLN A 122 22.68 4.03 5.14
N ARG A 123 22.98 3.99 6.44
CA ARG A 123 23.72 2.86 7.03
C ARG A 123 22.90 1.57 6.97
N GLY A 124 21.58 1.63 7.17
CA GLY A 124 20.67 0.51 6.91
C GLY A 124 20.44 0.23 5.42
N ASN A 125 20.33 1.29 4.61
CA ASN A 125 20.12 1.18 3.17
C ASN A 125 21.37 0.68 2.41
N ARG A 126 22.56 0.74 3.00
CA ARG A 126 23.80 0.18 2.42
C ARG A 126 23.67 -1.30 2.13
N VAL A 127 22.87 -2.09 2.85
CA VAL A 127 22.69 -3.52 2.55
C VAL A 127 21.88 -3.70 1.27
N SER A 128 20.72 -3.05 1.18
CA SER A 128 19.86 -3.12 -0.01
C SER A 128 20.52 -2.48 -1.23
N TYR A 129 21.26 -1.38 -1.06
CA TYR A 129 22.06 -0.76 -2.11
C TYR A 129 23.30 -1.57 -2.48
N VAL A 130 24.01 -2.20 -1.53
CA VAL A 130 25.16 -3.08 -1.85
C VAL A 130 24.69 -4.36 -2.49
N VAL A 131 23.52 -4.89 -2.14
CA VAL A 131 22.95 -6.10 -2.74
C VAL A 131 22.31 -5.81 -4.09
N ALA A 132 21.59 -4.69 -4.25
CA ALA A 132 21.08 -4.23 -5.54
C ALA A 132 22.21 -3.79 -6.48
N ALA A 133 23.19 -3.02 -6.00
CA ALA A 133 24.38 -2.68 -6.77
C ALA A 133 25.29 -3.90 -6.99
N ALA A 134 25.32 -4.89 -6.09
CA ALA A 134 26.00 -6.15 -6.37
C ALA A 134 25.30 -6.89 -7.51
N ARG A 135 23.97 -6.97 -7.48
CA ARG A 135 23.17 -7.67 -8.48
C ARG A 135 23.19 -6.98 -9.86
N GLU A 136 23.17 -5.65 -9.89
CA GLU A 136 23.10 -4.85 -11.12
C GLU A 136 24.49 -4.58 -11.74
N ARG A 137 25.55 -4.51 -10.92
CA ARG A 137 26.91 -4.13 -11.37
C ARG A 137 27.87 -5.33 -11.53
N PHE A 138 27.65 -6.46 -10.86
CA PHE A 138 28.45 -7.68 -11.05
C PHE A 138 27.97 -8.56 -12.21
N GLY A 139 26.77 -8.34 -12.74
CA GLY A 139 26.35 -8.94 -14.01
C GLY A 139 27.16 -8.46 -15.22
N ARG A 140 27.98 -7.40 -15.08
CA ARG A 140 28.72 -6.78 -16.20
C ARG A 140 30.19 -6.46 -15.94
N SER A 141 30.75 -6.68 -14.75
CA SER A 141 32.18 -6.36 -14.49
C SER A 141 32.94 -7.49 -13.79
N GLN A 142 33.85 -8.13 -14.53
CA GLN A 142 34.79 -9.15 -14.05
C GLN A 142 36.05 -8.48 -13.45
N THR A 143 35.93 -7.76 -12.34
CA THR A 143 37.12 -7.20 -11.65
C THR A 143 37.28 -7.77 -10.23
N PRO A 144 38.39 -8.48 -9.92
CA PRO A 144 38.56 -9.22 -8.67
C PRO A 144 38.76 -8.35 -7.41
N ASP A 145 39.19 -7.09 -7.53
CA ASP A 145 39.43 -6.19 -6.37
C ASP A 145 38.15 -5.71 -5.67
N ILE A 146 37.04 -5.61 -6.42
CA ILE A 146 35.75 -5.17 -5.87
C ILE A 146 35.11 -6.29 -5.03
N ALA A 147 35.29 -7.55 -5.43
CA ALA A 147 34.75 -8.71 -4.74
C ALA A 147 35.35 -8.89 -3.33
N ASN A 148 36.68 -8.73 -3.19
CA ASN A 148 37.37 -8.81 -1.90
C ASN A 148 36.93 -7.71 -0.92
N THR A 149 36.67 -6.51 -1.44
CA THR A 149 36.17 -5.37 -0.64
C THR A 149 34.72 -5.60 -0.20
N ALA A 150 33.87 -6.13 -1.07
CA ALA A 150 32.46 -6.42 -0.76
C ALA A 150 32.31 -7.49 0.32
N ALA A 151 33.10 -8.58 0.25
CA ALA A 151 33.09 -9.64 1.26
C ALA A 151 33.53 -9.13 2.65
N ALA A 152 34.54 -8.25 2.72
CA ALA A 152 34.99 -7.63 3.96
C ALA A 152 33.92 -6.69 4.56
N VAL A 153 33.26 -5.89 3.73
CA VAL A 153 32.15 -5.02 4.15
C VAL A 153 30.98 -5.84 4.69
N LEU A 154 30.60 -6.92 3.99
CA LEU A 154 29.54 -7.81 4.41
C LEU A 154 29.88 -8.48 5.75
N SER A 155 31.10 -8.99 5.91
CA SER A 155 31.55 -9.61 7.17
C SER A 155 31.52 -8.64 8.35
N ASN A 156 31.97 -7.40 8.15
CA ASN A 156 31.92 -6.37 9.19
C ASN A 156 30.49 -5.98 9.54
N PHE A 157 29.63 -5.83 8.53
CA PHE A 157 28.23 -5.50 8.73
C PHE A 157 27.49 -6.62 9.48
N VAL A 158 27.73 -7.88 9.13
CA VAL A 158 27.19 -9.05 9.85
C VAL A 158 27.59 -9.05 11.32
N LYS A 159 28.83 -8.64 11.65
CA LYS A 159 29.26 -8.49 13.05
C LYS A 159 28.51 -7.37 13.76
N GLU A 160 28.28 -6.24 13.08
CA GLU A 160 27.58 -5.07 13.63
C GLU A 160 26.11 -5.34 13.92
N ILE A 161 25.38 -5.96 12.99
CA ILE A 161 23.95 -6.31 13.19
C ILE A 161 23.74 -7.40 14.23
N ARG A 162 24.77 -8.20 14.52
CA ARG A 162 24.73 -9.19 15.60
C ARG A 162 24.95 -8.57 16.97
N ASN A 163 25.56 -7.38 17.03
CA ASN A 163 25.79 -6.67 18.29
C ASN A 163 24.74 -5.58 18.50
N GLU A 164 23.57 -5.98 19.00
CA GLU A 164 22.40 -5.12 19.24
C GLU A 164 22.71 -3.93 20.16
N THR A 165 23.73 -4.04 21.03
CA THR A 165 24.13 -2.96 21.96
C THR A 165 24.72 -1.72 21.28
N VAL A 166 25.15 -1.84 20.02
CA VAL A 166 25.71 -0.71 19.25
C VAL A 166 24.61 0.19 18.68
N TRP A 167 23.38 -0.31 18.61
CA TRP A 167 22.25 0.39 18.02
C TRP A 167 21.48 1.18 19.07
N SER A 168 21.33 2.49 18.83
CA SER A 168 20.51 3.36 19.69
C SER A 168 19.01 3.02 19.58
N ASP A 169 18.59 2.51 18.42
CA ASP A 169 17.22 2.12 18.14
C ASP A 169 17.19 0.67 17.67
N GLN A 170 16.53 -0.17 18.46
CA GLN A 170 16.43 -1.60 18.20
C GLN A 170 15.55 -1.91 16.99
N SER A 171 14.56 -1.07 16.70
CA SER A 171 13.69 -1.26 15.54
C SER A 171 14.42 -1.04 14.21
N VAL A 172 15.31 -0.05 14.18
CA VAL A 172 16.24 0.16 13.06
C VAL A 172 17.23 -1.00 12.94
N CYS A 173 17.76 -1.51 14.06
CA CYS A 173 18.60 -2.70 14.07
C CYS A 173 17.85 -3.90 13.48
N GLY A 174 16.59 -4.13 13.90
CA GLY A 174 15.73 -5.20 13.41
C GLY A 174 15.50 -5.12 11.91
N THR A 175 15.19 -3.94 11.37
CA THR A 175 15.03 -3.75 9.92
C THR A 175 16.33 -4.05 9.15
N ALA A 176 17.48 -3.63 9.68
CA ALA A 176 18.79 -3.92 9.09
C ALA A 176 19.14 -5.43 9.15
N GLN A 177 18.82 -6.09 10.27
CA GLN A 177 18.95 -7.54 10.44
C GLN A 177 18.10 -8.30 9.40
N LEU A 178 16.85 -7.89 9.21
CA LEU A 178 15.95 -8.50 8.21
C LEU A 178 16.50 -8.36 6.78
N ALA A 179 16.88 -7.14 6.39
CA ALA A 179 17.46 -6.89 5.07
C ALA A 179 18.74 -7.69 4.83
N CYS A 180 19.59 -7.82 5.85
CA CYS A 180 20.79 -8.64 5.76
C CYS A 180 20.48 -10.12 5.61
N ALA A 181 19.55 -10.64 6.41
CA ALA A 181 19.17 -12.04 6.34
C ALA A 181 18.65 -12.41 4.95
N ILE A 182 17.75 -11.58 4.40
CA ILE A 182 17.20 -11.74 3.06
C ILE A 182 18.29 -11.67 1.98
N ALA A 183 19.18 -10.69 2.08
CA ALA A 183 20.30 -10.56 1.17
C ALA A 183 21.22 -11.79 1.18
N LEU A 184 21.61 -12.27 2.36
CA LEU A 184 22.47 -13.45 2.52
C LEU A 184 21.82 -14.70 1.93
N ARG A 185 20.51 -14.90 2.19
CA ARG A 185 19.76 -16.01 1.61
C ARG A 185 19.63 -15.89 0.09
N SER A 186 19.35 -14.70 -0.43
CA SER A 186 19.26 -14.46 -1.87
C SER A 186 20.59 -14.72 -2.58
N LEU A 187 21.72 -14.40 -1.93
CA LEU A 187 23.06 -14.67 -2.46
C LEU A 187 23.38 -16.18 -2.43
N ALA A 188 23.02 -16.86 -1.35
CA ALA A 188 23.25 -18.30 -1.19
C ALA A 188 22.48 -19.15 -2.21
N VAL A 189 21.30 -18.68 -2.65
CA VAL A 189 20.48 -19.36 -3.67
C VAL A 189 20.85 -18.92 -5.09
N SER A 190 21.67 -17.88 -5.26
CA SER A 190 22.08 -17.39 -6.57
C SER A 190 23.12 -18.35 -7.20
N PRO A 191 22.96 -18.74 -8.48
CA PRO A 191 23.91 -19.61 -9.18
C PRO A 191 25.27 -18.94 -9.50
N ALA A 192 25.51 -17.71 -9.03
CA ALA A 192 26.74 -16.98 -9.26
C ALA A 192 27.82 -17.36 -8.23
N ASP A 193 28.64 -18.37 -8.58
CA ASP A 193 29.78 -18.89 -7.80
C ASP A 193 30.92 -17.87 -7.54
N HIS A 194 30.78 -16.61 -7.98
CA HIS A 194 31.90 -15.67 -8.10
C HIS A 194 32.25 -14.86 -6.84
N LEU A 195 31.48 -14.96 -5.75
CA LEU A 195 31.63 -14.04 -4.61
C LEU A 195 32.44 -14.60 -3.42
N ASN A 196 32.83 -15.87 -3.40
CA ASN A 196 33.53 -16.48 -2.25
C ASN A 196 32.84 -16.19 -0.88
N ILE A 197 31.52 -15.94 -0.87
CA ILE A 197 30.73 -15.60 0.34
C ILE A 197 30.47 -16.85 1.20
N THR A 198 30.83 -18.04 0.71
CA THR A 198 30.70 -19.34 1.39
C THR A 198 31.40 -19.42 2.76
N ASN A 199 32.27 -18.45 3.11
CA ASN A 199 32.99 -18.43 4.39
C ASN A 199 32.30 -17.65 5.52
N VAL A 200 31.13 -17.04 5.31
CA VAL A 200 30.40 -16.34 6.39
C VAL A 200 29.35 -17.28 6.97
N GLU A 201 29.72 -18.06 7.99
CA GLU A 201 28.82 -18.95 8.71
C GLU A 201 27.84 -18.13 9.58
N VAL A 202 26.71 -17.76 8.97
CA VAL A 202 25.63 -17.01 9.63
C VAL A 202 24.38 -17.87 9.64
N ASP A 203 23.86 -18.11 10.83
CA ASP A 203 22.54 -18.67 11.02
C ASP A 203 21.49 -17.59 10.68
N VAL A 204 21.10 -17.55 9.40
CA VAL A 204 20.22 -16.54 8.84
C VAL A 204 18.84 -16.58 9.51
N ASP A 205 18.35 -17.77 9.88
CA ASP A 205 17.05 -17.92 10.52
C ASP A 205 17.03 -17.28 11.92
N LYS A 206 18.11 -17.44 12.70
CA LYS A 206 18.28 -16.71 13.97
C LYS A 206 18.42 -15.20 13.81
N VAL A 207 18.86 -14.72 12.65
CA VAL A 207 18.90 -13.26 12.36
C VAL A 207 17.48 -12.76 12.07
N VAL A 208 16.67 -13.53 11.32
CA VAL A 208 15.24 -13.22 11.12
C VAL A 208 14.49 -13.20 12.46
N ASP A 209 14.75 -14.15 13.36
CA ASP A 209 14.17 -14.16 14.72
C ASP A 209 14.44 -12.88 15.50
N ARG A 210 15.69 -12.41 15.45
CA ARG A 210 16.08 -11.16 16.09
C ARG A 210 15.38 -9.97 15.46
N ALA A 211 15.31 -9.94 14.13
CA ALA A 211 14.61 -8.88 13.42
C ALA A 211 13.13 -8.79 13.80
N VAL A 212 12.43 -9.93 13.86
CA VAL A 212 11.01 -10.00 14.26
C VAL A 212 10.84 -9.51 15.69
N ARG A 213 11.65 -10.01 16.63
CA ARG A 213 11.64 -9.60 18.05
C ARG A 213 11.91 -8.10 18.22
N ASN A 214 12.79 -7.56 17.39
CA ASN A 214 13.12 -6.15 17.37
C ASN A 214 12.11 -5.30 16.59
N MET A 215 10.88 -5.77 16.37
CA MET A 215 9.78 -5.00 15.77
C MET A 215 10.07 -4.47 14.36
N ALA A 216 10.89 -5.17 13.57
CA ALA A 216 11.28 -4.74 12.22
C ALA A 216 10.07 -4.42 11.32
N MET A 217 9.02 -5.25 11.35
CA MET A 217 7.82 -5.03 10.53
C MET A 217 7.07 -3.76 10.94
N LEU A 218 6.89 -3.55 12.25
CA LEU A 218 6.20 -2.38 12.75
C LEU A 218 6.92 -1.08 12.34
N PHE A 219 8.26 -1.09 12.38
CA PHE A 219 9.05 0.06 11.94
C PHE A 219 9.04 0.25 10.41
N ILE A 220 9.10 -0.82 9.61
CA ILE A 220 8.94 -0.72 8.16
C ILE A 220 7.59 -0.08 7.82
N ARG A 221 6.51 -0.54 8.48
CA ARG A 221 5.16 -0.01 8.29
C ARG A 221 5.04 1.47 8.64
N HIS A 222 5.32 1.83 9.89
CA HIS A 222 5.03 3.19 10.37
C HIS A 222 6.19 4.17 10.17
N GLY A 223 7.43 3.71 10.28
CA GLY A 223 8.64 4.53 10.15
C GLY A 223 9.10 4.74 8.72
N VAL A 224 8.91 3.73 7.84
CA VAL A 224 9.37 3.80 6.44
C VAL A 224 8.22 4.11 5.49
N ILE A 225 7.22 3.22 5.39
CA ILE A 225 6.09 3.35 4.47
C ILE A 225 5.23 4.58 4.83
N GLY A 226 5.04 4.84 6.13
CA GLY A 226 4.31 6.00 6.63
C GLY A 226 4.92 7.36 6.28
N SER A 227 6.18 7.43 5.85
CA SER A 227 6.86 8.68 5.52
C SER A 227 6.38 9.28 4.20
N ASP A 228 6.05 10.58 4.19
CA ASP A 228 5.61 11.27 2.97
C ASP A 228 6.71 11.29 1.89
N TYR A 229 7.99 11.31 2.26
CA TYR A 229 9.11 11.23 1.30
C TYR A 229 9.26 9.86 0.65
N PHE A 230 8.85 8.79 1.33
CA PHE A 230 8.87 7.44 0.77
C PHE A 230 7.94 7.34 -0.45
N LYS A 231 6.79 8.01 -0.38
CA LYS A 231 5.72 8.03 -1.39
C LYS A 231 6.04 8.85 -2.65
N GLN A 232 7.23 9.47 -2.71
CA GLN A 232 7.69 10.27 -3.85
C GLN A 232 8.74 9.57 -4.72
N CYS A 233 9.25 8.40 -4.31
CA CYS A 233 10.40 7.78 -4.96
C CYS A 233 10.18 6.29 -5.26
N CYS A 234 10.09 5.94 -6.54
CA CYS A 234 9.93 4.55 -6.99
C CYS A 234 11.06 3.64 -6.51
N THR A 235 12.28 4.16 -6.36
CA THR A 235 13.41 3.37 -5.85
C THR A 235 13.20 2.94 -4.39
N HIS A 236 12.66 3.81 -3.54
CA HIS A 236 12.35 3.45 -2.15
C HIS A 236 11.27 2.36 -2.09
N VAL A 237 10.20 2.55 -2.85
CA VAL A 237 9.10 1.58 -2.99
C VAL A 237 9.63 0.23 -3.49
N ARG A 238 10.44 0.22 -4.55
CA ARG A 238 11.07 -0.98 -5.11
C ARG A 238 11.87 -1.77 -4.07
N VAL A 239 12.65 -1.06 -3.24
CA VAL A 239 13.50 -1.72 -2.22
C VAL A 239 12.65 -2.40 -1.15
N VAL A 240 11.62 -1.72 -0.65
CA VAL A 240 10.74 -2.29 0.40
C VAL A 240 9.86 -3.40 -0.18
N ASP A 241 9.31 -3.22 -1.38
CA ASP A 241 8.55 -4.25 -2.09
C ASP A 241 9.39 -5.52 -2.30
N ALA A 242 10.61 -5.36 -2.82
CA ALA A 242 11.52 -6.48 -3.01
C ALA A 242 11.88 -7.17 -1.69
N LEU A 243 12.09 -6.41 -0.62
CA LEU A 243 12.35 -6.95 0.72
C LEU A 243 11.19 -7.84 1.20
N LEU A 244 9.95 -7.33 1.13
CA LEU A 244 8.76 -8.05 1.58
C LEU A 244 8.49 -9.30 0.73
N LYS A 245 8.60 -9.19 -0.59
CA LYS A 245 8.43 -10.35 -1.50
C LYS A 245 9.53 -11.40 -1.32
N GLN A 246 10.77 -10.98 -1.12
CA GLN A 246 11.87 -11.91 -0.89
C GLN A 246 11.77 -12.58 0.48
N LEU A 247 11.21 -11.93 1.50
CA LEU A 247 10.91 -12.60 2.76
C LEU A 247 9.95 -13.78 2.54
N ILE A 248 8.87 -13.57 1.78
CA ILE A 248 7.90 -14.62 1.44
C ILE A 248 8.58 -15.73 0.62
N ALA A 249 9.36 -15.36 -0.41
CA ALA A 249 9.94 -16.32 -1.33
C ALA A 249 11.10 -17.14 -0.73
N LEU A 250 11.93 -16.53 0.11
CA LEU A 250 13.17 -17.15 0.60
C LEU A 250 13.03 -17.77 2.00
N PHE A 251 12.00 -17.41 2.76
CA PHE A 251 11.78 -17.92 4.12
C PHE A 251 10.36 -18.44 4.37
N PRO A 252 9.79 -19.30 3.49
CA PRO A 252 8.43 -19.80 3.67
C PRO A 252 8.26 -20.58 4.99
N ALA A 253 9.25 -21.38 5.38
CA ALA A 253 9.22 -22.12 6.66
C ALA A 253 9.20 -21.17 7.86
N LYS A 254 10.00 -20.10 7.81
CA LYS A 254 10.06 -19.12 8.91
C LYS A 254 8.79 -18.29 8.99
N LEU A 255 8.20 -17.98 7.85
CA LEU A 255 6.93 -17.28 7.77
C LEU A 255 5.81 -18.08 8.43
N MET A 256 5.74 -19.39 8.17
CA MET A 256 4.78 -20.29 8.84
C MET A 256 5.03 -20.38 10.35
N GLU A 257 6.27 -20.34 10.80
CA GLU A 257 6.60 -20.30 12.23
C GLU A 257 6.13 -18.99 12.89
N ILE A 258 6.37 -17.84 12.25
CA ILE A 258 5.92 -16.53 12.74
C ILE A 258 4.38 -16.47 12.80
N GLU A 259 3.71 -17.00 11.79
CA GLU A 259 2.25 -17.12 11.73
C GLU A 259 1.73 -17.94 12.91
N ARG A 260 2.22 -19.18 13.08
CA ARG A 260 1.82 -20.07 14.17
C ARG A 260 2.03 -19.43 15.54
N ASN A 261 3.21 -18.85 15.78
CA ASN A 261 3.50 -18.20 17.05
C ASN A 261 2.56 -17.02 17.32
N SER A 262 2.19 -16.28 16.27
CA SER A 262 1.22 -15.17 16.37
C SER A 262 -0.21 -15.66 16.59
N GLU A 263 -0.58 -16.83 16.08
CA GLU A 263 -1.89 -17.45 16.35
C GLU A 263 -1.99 -17.97 17.79
N ASP A 264 -0.94 -18.62 18.29
CA ASP A 264 -0.85 -19.03 19.69
C ASP A 264 -0.97 -17.82 20.63
N GLU A 265 -0.31 -16.70 20.28
CA GLU A 265 -0.42 -15.41 21.00
C GLU A 265 -1.86 -14.87 20.99
N LEU A 266 -2.52 -14.86 19.83
CA LEU A 266 -3.88 -14.35 19.70
C LEU A 266 -4.92 -15.21 20.45
N THR A 267 -4.75 -16.53 20.40
CA THR A 267 -5.59 -17.47 21.17
C THR A 267 -5.45 -17.19 22.67
N TRP A 268 -4.22 -16.98 23.14
CA TRP A 268 -3.97 -16.57 24.52
C TRP A 268 -4.60 -15.20 24.86
N VAL A 269 -4.56 -14.23 23.95
CA VAL A 269 -5.22 -12.92 24.14
C VAL A 269 -6.73 -13.07 24.32
N ASP A 270 -7.37 -13.94 23.53
CA ASP A 270 -8.80 -14.21 23.65
C ASP A 270 -9.12 -14.85 25.01
N GLU A 271 -8.31 -15.82 25.47
CA GLU A 271 -8.46 -16.39 26.82
C GLU A 271 -8.29 -15.36 27.95
N MET A 272 -7.38 -14.39 27.78
CA MET A 272 -7.20 -13.30 28.74
C MET A 272 -8.41 -12.36 28.73
N SER A 273 -8.92 -12.03 27.54
CA SER A 273 -10.11 -11.20 27.37
C SER A 273 -11.35 -11.83 28.02
N GLU A 274 -11.54 -13.14 27.88
CA GLU A 274 -12.63 -13.88 28.52
C GLU A 274 -12.55 -13.83 30.06
N LYS A 275 -11.33 -13.75 30.61
CA LYS A 275 -11.07 -13.57 32.04
C LYS A 275 -11.18 -12.10 32.50
N GLY A 276 -11.54 -11.19 31.60
CA GLY A 276 -11.60 -9.75 31.87
C GLY A 276 -10.25 -9.08 32.06
N GLN A 277 -9.17 -9.70 31.57
CA GLN A 277 -7.80 -9.19 31.65
C GLN A 277 -7.39 -8.55 30.32
N GLN A 278 -6.62 -7.46 30.40
CA GLN A 278 -6.03 -6.84 29.21
C GLN A 278 -4.71 -7.51 28.85
N ALA A 279 -4.53 -7.83 27.57
CA ALA A 279 -3.30 -8.35 27.01
C ALA A 279 -2.86 -7.49 25.81
N THR A 280 -1.57 -7.29 25.66
CA THR A 280 -0.98 -6.51 24.56
C THR A 280 -0.14 -7.43 23.67
N PRO A 281 -0.72 -7.98 22.58
CA PRO A 281 0.03 -8.83 21.67
C PRO A 281 1.04 -8.03 20.83
N ALA A 282 2.13 -8.69 20.43
CA ALA A 282 3.14 -8.14 19.52
C ALA A 282 2.67 -8.13 18.06
N LEU A 283 1.76 -9.03 17.68
CA LEU A 283 1.09 -9.05 16.36
C LEU A 283 2.07 -9.09 15.19
N HIS A 284 3.15 -9.86 15.32
CA HIS A 284 4.24 -9.87 14.33
C HIS A 284 3.77 -10.27 12.93
N TYR A 285 2.94 -11.31 12.83
CA TYR A 285 2.40 -11.78 11.56
C TYR A 285 1.39 -10.80 10.96
N GLU A 286 0.48 -10.26 11.78
CA GLU A 286 -0.45 -9.24 11.32
C GLU A 286 0.30 -8.01 10.79
N ASN A 287 1.33 -7.54 11.50
CA ASN A 287 2.15 -6.41 11.06
C ASN A 287 2.85 -6.68 9.73
N LEU A 288 3.23 -7.92 9.43
CA LEU A 288 3.76 -8.28 8.11
C LEU A 288 2.70 -8.13 7.02
N LEU A 289 1.49 -8.68 7.22
CA LEU A 289 0.38 -8.54 6.27
C LEU A 289 0.02 -7.07 6.05
N ARG A 290 -0.02 -6.30 7.13
CA ARG A 290 -0.28 -4.86 7.12
C ARG A 290 0.85 -4.05 6.48
N CYS A 291 2.12 -4.47 6.57
CA CYS A 291 3.22 -3.83 5.85
C CYS A 291 2.97 -3.84 4.34
N ILE A 292 2.60 -5.01 3.80
CA ILE A 292 2.34 -5.16 2.37
C ILE A 292 1.04 -4.42 2.02
N THR A 293 0.01 -4.52 2.87
CA THR A 293 -1.25 -3.78 2.70
C THR A 293 -1.00 -2.28 2.56
N ASP A 294 -0.31 -1.67 3.53
CA ASP A 294 -0.04 -0.24 3.57
C ASP A 294 0.84 0.20 2.38
N LEU A 295 1.84 -0.62 1.99
CA LEU A 295 2.67 -0.36 0.81
C LEU A 295 1.82 -0.25 -0.46
N TYR A 296 0.91 -1.20 -0.66
CA TYR A 296 0.06 -1.24 -1.86
C TYR A 296 -1.13 -0.27 -1.80
N GLN A 297 -1.47 0.25 -0.62
CA GLN A 297 -2.46 1.31 -0.44
C GLN A 297 -1.93 2.72 -0.74
N ILE A 298 -0.61 2.89 -0.93
CA ILE A 298 -0.02 4.16 -1.40
C ILE A 298 -0.64 4.63 -2.72
N VAL A 299 -1.13 3.70 -3.56
CA VAL A 299 -1.85 4.02 -4.81
C VAL A 299 -3.03 4.97 -4.55
N ASP A 300 -3.72 4.77 -3.42
CA ASP A 300 -4.91 5.53 -3.05
C ASP A 300 -4.56 6.80 -2.24
N ASP A 301 -3.29 7.02 -1.90
CA ASP A 301 -2.85 8.19 -1.14
C ASP A 301 -2.77 9.45 -2.04
N PRO A 302 -3.48 10.54 -1.71
CA PRO A 302 -3.42 11.78 -2.48
C PRO A 302 -2.03 12.43 -2.49
N LYS A 303 -1.17 12.14 -1.51
CA LYS A 303 0.18 12.69 -1.41
C LYS A 303 1.20 11.95 -2.28
N ALA A 304 0.91 10.72 -2.72
CA ALA A 304 1.86 9.94 -3.50
C ALA A 304 2.01 10.47 -4.94
N SER A 305 3.23 10.40 -5.49
CA SER A 305 3.47 10.81 -6.87
C SER A 305 2.81 9.85 -7.87
N GLU A 306 2.35 10.36 -9.02
CA GLU A 306 1.69 9.53 -10.03
C GLU A 306 2.61 8.40 -10.57
N SER A 307 3.91 8.69 -10.68
CA SER A 307 4.93 7.71 -11.03
C SER A 307 5.00 6.55 -10.03
N VAL A 308 4.90 6.83 -8.73
CA VAL A 308 4.88 5.80 -7.68
C VAL A 308 3.59 5.00 -7.75
N LYS A 309 2.44 5.66 -7.96
CA LYS A 309 1.14 4.97 -8.08
C LYS A 309 1.14 3.95 -9.21
N SER A 310 1.55 4.38 -10.41
CA SER A 310 1.64 3.50 -11.58
C SER A 310 2.63 2.36 -11.34
N TYR A 311 3.78 2.66 -10.74
CA TYR A 311 4.78 1.65 -10.44
C TYR A 311 4.29 0.58 -9.45
N ILE A 312 3.52 0.96 -8.41
CA ILE A 312 2.95 0.00 -7.45
C ILE A 312 1.95 -0.94 -8.13
N VAL A 313 1.15 -0.43 -9.07
CA VAL A 313 0.22 -1.25 -9.86
C VAL A 313 0.99 -2.32 -10.64
N GLU A 314 2.11 -1.97 -11.29
CA GLU A 314 2.97 -2.92 -12.00
C GLU A 314 3.57 -3.96 -11.04
N LEU A 315 4.05 -3.53 -9.88
CA LEU A 315 4.60 -4.43 -8.86
C LEU A 315 3.57 -5.45 -8.36
N SER A 316 2.28 -5.15 -8.41
CA SER A 316 1.22 -6.02 -7.91
C SER A 316 1.08 -7.31 -8.74
N ILE A 317 1.45 -7.26 -10.02
CA ILE A 317 1.35 -8.39 -10.97
C ILE A 317 2.12 -9.63 -10.46
N ALA A 318 3.21 -9.43 -9.73
CA ALA A 318 4.03 -10.52 -9.18
C ALA A 318 3.24 -11.51 -8.32
N PHE A 319 2.14 -11.08 -7.67
CA PHE A 319 1.28 -11.95 -6.85
C PHE A 319 0.38 -12.91 -7.65
N SER A 320 0.37 -12.79 -8.97
CA SER A 320 -0.38 -13.66 -9.89
C SER A 320 0.51 -14.31 -10.96
N SER A 321 1.82 -14.06 -10.89
CA SER A 321 2.77 -14.51 -11.90
C SER A 321 3.31 -15.90 -11.58
N SER A 322 3.28 -16.80 -12.57
CA SER A 322 3.91 -18.13 -12.47
C SER A 322 5.43 -18.05 -12.23
N GLY A 323 6.07 -16.92 -12.55
CA GLY A 323 7.48 -16.66 -12.22
C GLY A 323 7.73 -16.35 -10.75
N SER A 324 6.69 -16.29 -9.91
CA SER A 324 6.79 -15.99 -8.48
C SER A 324 5.88 -16.93 -7.67
N MET A 325 6.08 -18.23 -7.85
CA MET A 325 5.23 -19.28 -7.28
C MET A 325 5.06 -19.20 -5.77
N GLU A 326 6.07 -18.77 -5.02
CA GLU A 326 5.99 -18.62 -3.56
C GLU A 326 5.05 -17.48 -3.16
N LEU A 327 4.95 -16.42 -3.97
CA LEU A 327 3.95 -15.37 -3.76
C LEU A 327 2.54 -15.90 -4.07
N CYS A 328 2.37 -16.66 -5.14
CA CYS A 328 1.09 -17.30 -5.47
C CYS A 328 0.63 -18.25 -4.36
N ARG A 329 1.53 -19.12 -3.87
CA ARG A 329 1.25 -20.01 -2.73
C ARG A 329 0.94 -19.24 -1.45
N PHE A 330 1.61 -18.10 -1.24
CA PHE A 330 1.27 -17.21 -0.14
C PHE A 330 -0.16 -16.68 -0.29
N ILE A 331 -0.60 -16.23 -1.47
CA ILE A 331 -2.01 -15.83 -1.67
C ILE A 331 -2.97 -17.00 -1.42
N GLU A 332 -2.65 -18.21 -1.89
CA GLU A 332 -3.49 -19.41 -1.70
C GLU A 332 -3.71 -19.78 -0.23
N ARG A 333 -2.80 -19.37 0.68
CA ARG A 333 -2.97 -19.58 2.12
C ARG A 333 -4.17 -18.85 2.68
N ALA A 334 -4.63 -17.75 2.07
CA ALA A 334 -5.79 -16.98 2.54
C ALA A 334 -7.07 -17.80 2.73
N ARG A 335 -7.13 -19.00 2.13
CA ARG A 335 -8.24 -19.94 2.25
C ARG A 335 -8.21 -20.75 3.54
N LEU A 336 -7.06 -20.85 4.20
CA LEU A 336 -6.91 -21.61 5.44
C LEU A 336 -7.68 -20.96 6.59
N PRO A 337 -8.05 -21.73 7.62
CA PRO A 337 -8.74 -21.19 8.78
C PRO A 337 -7.70 -20.53 9.67
N HIS A 338 -7.73 -19.20 9.75
CA HIS A 338 -6.85 -18.42 10.62
C HIS A 338 -7.65 -17.82 11.78
N HIS A 339 -6.94 -17.39 12.82
CA HIS A 339 -7.52 -16.46 13.79
C HIS A 339 -8.13 -15.23 13.08
N VAL A 340 -9.29 -14.75 13.54
CA VAL A 340 -10.07 -13.70 12.85
C VAL A 340 -9.26 -12.43 12.55
N VAL A 341 -8.32 -12.07 13.43
CA VAL A 341 -7.40 -10.94 13.23
C VAL A 341 -6.50 -11.14 12.00
N HIS A 342 -5.92 -12.33 11.84
CA HIS A 342 -5.11 -12.66 10.67
C HIS A 342 -5.96 -12.81 9.42
N ALA A 343 -7.14 -13.44 9.51
CA ALA A 343 -8.05 -13.59 8.38
C ALA A 343 -8.44 -12.22 7.78
N VAL A 344 -8.82 -11.26 8.64
CA VAL A 344 -9.12 -9.89 8.19
C VAL A 344 -7.89 -9.21 7.58
N ALA A 345 -6.72 -9.30 8.22
CA ALA A 345 -5.49 -8.70 7.69
C ALA A 345 -5.06 -9.32 6.35
N TYR A 346 -5.32 -10.60 6.13
CA TYR A 346 -5.07 -11.27 4.85
C TYR A 346 -6.02 -10.77 3.77
N LEU A 347 -7.31 -10.63 4.08
CA LEU A 347 -8.28 -10.09 3.12
C LEU A 347 -7.99 -8.63 2.78
N ASP A 348 -7.56 -7.82 3.75
CA ASP A 348 -7.11 -6.44 3.52
C ASP A 348 -5.87 -6.40 2.60
N LEU A 349 -4.91 -7.31 2.82
CA LEU A 349 -3.77 -7.51 1.92
C LEU A 349 -4.24 -7.82 0.50
N LEU A 350 -5.17 -8.78 0.34
CA LEU A 350 -5.70 -9.15 -0.98
C LEU A 350 -6.40 -7.96 -1.66
N CYS A 351 -7.17 -7.19 -0.91
CA CYS A 351 -7.77 -5.95 -1.41
C CYS A 351 -6.72 -4.96 -1.90
N ALA A 352 -5.61 -4.80 -1.16
CA ALA A 352 -4.57 -3.84 -1.49
C ALA A 352 -3.74 -4.24 -2.71
N ILE A 353 -3.39 -5.52 -2.87
CA ILE A 353 -2.57 -6.00 -4.01
C ILE A 353 -3.39 -6.17 -5.30
N CYS A 354 -4.72 -6.30 -5.19
CA CYS A 354 -5.62 -6.47 -6.32
C CYS A 354 -5.78 -5.15 -7.09
N ARG A 355 -4.82 -4.87 -7.98
CA ARG A 355 -4.73 -3.62 -8.76
C ARG A 355 -4.85 -3.81 -10.27
N THR A 356 -4.80 -5.05 -10.75
CA THR A 356 -4.88 -5.38 -12.17
C THR A 356 -5.89 -6.49 -12.40
N ARG A 357 -6.42 -6.59 -13.63
CA ARG A 357 -7.31 -7.70 -14.03
C ARG A 357 -6.67 -9.06 -13.79
N GLN A 358 -5.36 -9.20 -14.07
CA GLN A 358 -4.65 -10.46 -13.89
C GLN A 358 -4.63 -10.91 -12.43
N VAL A 359 -4.37 -9.99 -11.50
CA VAL A 359 -4.38 -10.30 -10.06
C VAL A 359 -5.79 -10.58 -9.58
N ALA A 360 -6.80 -9.84 -10.07
CA ALA A 360 -8.20 -10.07 -9.76
C ALA A 360 -8.68 -11.47 -10.19
N ALA A 361 -8.40 -11.87 -11.43
CA ALA A 361 -8.74 -13.20 -11.95
C ALA A 361 -8.05 -14.31 -11.15
N PHE A 362 -6.77 -14.13 -10.81
CA PHE A 362 -6.05 -15.09 -9.97
C PHE A 362 -6.66 -15.22 -8.56
N ILE A 363 -6.96 -14.10 -7.89
CA ILE A 363 -7.61 -14.11 -6.57
C ILE A 363 -9.00 -14.77 -6.66
N PHE A 364 -9.76 -14.48 -7.70
CA PHE A 364 -11.06 -15.12 -7.92
C PHE A 364 -10.91 -16.64 -8.01
N ASP A 365 -9.98 -17.12 -8.83
CA ASP A 365 -9.70 -18.54 -9.03
C ASP A 365 -9.24 -19.25 -7.75
N VAL A 366 -8.42 -18.59 -6.93
CA VAL A 366 -7.98 -19.14 -5.63
C VAL A 366 -9.19 -19.55 -4.79
N PHE A 367 -10.16 -18.65 -4.63
CA PHE A 367 -11.34 -18.88 -3.80
C PHE A 367 -12.49 -19.62 -4.49
N ALA A 368 -12.48 -19.70 -5.83
CA ALA A 368 -13.43 -20.52 -6.59
C ALA A 368 -13.05 -22.01 -6.57
N ARG A 369 -11.76 -22.34 -6.51
CA ARG A 369 -11.24 -23.72 -6.52
C ARG A 369 -11.14 -24.32 -5.12
N VAL A 370 -12.23 -24.27 -4.35
CA VAL A 370 -12.32 -24.89 -3.02
C VAL A 370 -13.10 -26.21 -3.14
N PRO A 371 -12.58 -27.35 -2.64
CA PRO A 371 -13.32 -28.62 -2.65
C PRO A 371 -14.62 -28.48 -1.85
N ALA A 372 -15.75 -28.89 -2.42
CA ALA A 372 -17.11 -28.68 -1.89
C ALA A 372 -17.42 -29.35 -0.52
N HIS A 373 -16.45 -30.00 0.12
CA HIS A 373 -16.62 -30.76 1.38
C HIS A 373 -15.42 -30.67 2.34
N ASP A 374 -14.46 -29.77 2.08
CA ASP A 374 -13.34 -29.55 2.99
C ASP A 374 -13.62 -28.33 3.88
N GLU A 375 -14.13 -28.59 5.09
CA GLU A 375 -14.40 -27.58 6.15
C GLU A 375 -13.14 -26.77 6.51
N GLY A 376 -11.95 -27.22 6.09
CA GLY A 376 -10.70 -26.51 6.32
C GLY A 376 -10.47 -25.30 5.41
N TYR A 377 -11.26 -25.08 4.35
CA TYR A 377 -11.02 -24.01 3.38
C TYR A 377 -12.20 -23.06 3.21
N VAL A 378 -11.93 -21.76 3.24
CA VAL A 378 -12.91 -20.70 2.94
C VAL A 378 -12.83 -20.32 1.46
N GLY A 379 -13.98 -20.15 0.83
CA GLY A 379 -14.13 -19.81 -0.59
C GLY A 379 -15.38 -18.98 -0.86
N TRP A 380 -15.63 -18.62 -2.13
CA TRP A 380 -16.76 -17.77 -2.50
C TRP A 380 -18.11 -18.37 -2.11
N ASP A 381 -18.28 -19.69 -2.26
CA ASP A 381 -19.51 -20.39 -1.85
C ASP A 381 -19.83 -20.21 -0.36
N HIS A 382 -18.80 -20.29 0.50
CA HIS A 382 -18.94 -20.10 1.95
C HIS A 382 -19.41 -18.68 2.28
N VAL A 383 -18.79 -17.68 1.67
CA VAL A 383 -19.15 -16.26 1.87
C VAL A 383 -20.57 -15.98 1.39
N MET A 384 -20.95 -16.49 0.22
CA MET A 384 -22.30 -16.28 -0.31
C MET A 384 -23.36 -17.04 0.49
N SER A 385 -23.04 -18.24 0.97
CA SER A 385 -23.88 -18.99 1.89
C SER A 385 -24.08 -18.26 3.23
N ALA A 386 -23.01 -17.66 3.77
CA ALA A 386 -23.07 -16.82 4.96
C ALA A 386 -23.97 -15.60 4.72
N LEU A 387 -23.81 -14.89 3.60
CA LEU A 387 -24.64 -13.73 3.25
C LEU A 387 -26.13 -14.08 3.18
N ARG A 388 -26.48 -15.22 2.57
CA ARG A 388 -27.87 -15.71 2.55
C ARG A 388 -28.37 -16.12 3.94
N SER A 389 -27.51 -16.68 4.77
CA SER A 389 -27.87 -17.04 6.15
C SER A 389 -28.16 -15.80 6.98
N TYR A 390 -27.38 -14.73 6.78
CA TYR A 390 -27.63 -13.41 7.35
C TYR A 390 -28.94 -12.80 6.87
N GLU A 391 -29.25 -12.88 5.58
CA GLU A 391 -30.53 -12.43 5.04
C GLU A 391 -31.70 -13.08 5.78
N ARG A 392 -31.69 -14.41 5.92
CA ARG A 392 -32.74 -15.15 6.63
C ARG A 392 -32.84 -14.76 8.10
N LEU A 393 -31.70 -14.73 8.80
CA LEU A 393 -31.63 -14.44 10.23
C LEU A 393 -32.22 -13.07 10.58
N PHE A 394 -31.91 -12.04 9.79
CA PHE A 394 -32.36 -10.67 10.07
C PHE A 394 -33.73 -10.35 9.44
N ARG A 395 -34.23 -11.17 8.52
CA ARG A 395 -35.55 -11.01 7.90
C ARG A 395 -36.69 -11.66 8.69
N GLU A 396 -36.41 -12.66 9.54
CA GLU A 396 -37.42 -13.29 10.39
C GLU A 396 -38.16 -12.24 11.23
N ARG A 397 -39.39 -11.91 10.81
CA ARG A 397 -40.28 -10.99 11.51
C ARG A 397 -40.73 -11.64 12.82
N PRO A 398 -40.62 -10.97 14.00
CA PRO A 398 -41.35 -11.41 15.18
C PRO A 398 -42.84 -11.13 14.94
N GLY A 399 -43.57 -12.08 14.34
CA GLY A 399 -44.98 -11.86 14.02
C GLY A 399 -45.60 -12.85 13.03
N GLY A 400 -45.44 -14.15 13.26
CA GLY A 400 -46.39 -15.14 12.77
C GLY A 400 -47.53 -15.25 13.79
N THR A 401 -48.68 -14.64 13.51
CA THR A 401 -49.90 -14.84 14.30
C THR A 401 -50.29 -16.31 14.19
N SER A 402 -49.85 -17.15 15.14
CA SER A 402 -50.42 -18.48 15.32
C SER A 402 -51.89 -18.30 15.71
N MET A 403 -52.80 -18.75 14.85
CA MET A 403 -54.24 -18.81 15.11
C MET A 403 -54.63 -19.80 16.21
N PHE A 404 -53.65 -20.51 16.80
CA PHE A 404 -53.86 -21.36 17.95
C PHE A 404 -53.08 -20.85 19.16
N GLY A 405 -53.83 -20.67 20.25
CA GLY A 405 -53.43 -19.98 21.47
C GLY A 405 -52.23 -20.61 22.18
N HIS A 406 -51.65 -19.75 23.04
CA HIS A 406 -50.51 -19.98 23.92
C HIS A 406 -49.15 -20.06 23.22
N SER A 407 -48.58 -18.89 22.94
CA SER A 407 -47.12 -18.72 22.86
C SER A 407 -46.70 -17.76 23.96
N LEU A 408 -45.95 -18.29 24.92
CA LEU A 408 -45.18 -17.51 25.89
C LEU A 408 -44.29 -16.56 25.09
N SER A 409 -44.44 -15.25 25.29
CA SER A 409 -43.57 -14.24 24.71
C SER A 409 -42.18 -14.31 25.38
N GLN A 410 -41.41 -15.36 25.09
CA GLN A 410 -39.96 -15.24 25.15
C GLN A 410 -39.58 -14.34 23.97
N GLN A 411 -39.34 -13.06 24.25
CA GLN A 411 -38.65 -12.17 23.33
C GLN A 411 -37.34 -12.88 22.96
N GLN A 412 -37.26 -13.44 21.75
CA GLN A 412 -35.99 -13.90 21.23
C GLN A 412 -35.02 -12.71 21.26
N PRO A 413 -33.79 -12.90 21.75
CA PRO A 413 -32.79 -11.84 21.75
C PRO A 413 -32.64 -11.31 20.32
N LYS A 414 -32.72 -10.00 20.16
CA LYS A 414 -32.54 -9.32 18.88
C LYS A 414 -31.20 -9.79 18.30
N ALA A 415 -31.20 -10.35 17.09
CA ALA A 415 -29.97 -10.81 16.46
C ALA A 415 -28.98 -9.64 16.36
N VAL A 416 -27.73 -9.85 16.78
CA VAL A 416 -26.65 -8.87 16.72
C VAL A 416 -25.46 -9.54 16.04
N ILE A 417 -24.87 -8.84 15.06
CA ILE A 417 -23.64 -9.29 14.41
C ILE A 417 -22.45 -8.95 15.32
N PRO A 418 -21.64 -9.93 15.75
CA PRO A 418 -20.42 -9.65 16.52
C PRO A 418 -19.48 -8.69 15.77
N PRO A 419 -18.82 -7.72 16.44
CA PRO A 419 -17.99 -6.73 15.75
C PRO A 419 -16.86 -7.33 14.89
N ARG A 420 -16.20 -8.38 15.38
CA ARG A 420 -15.12 -9.06 14.64
C ARG A 420 -15.64 -9.73 13.37
N GLU A 421 -16.83 -10.33 13.45
CA GLU A 421 -17.49 -10.99 12.33
C GLU A 421 -18.00 -9.96 11.30
N LEU A 422 -18.55 -8.84 11.77
CA LEU A 422 -18.95 -7.71 10.93
C LEU A 422 -17.79 -7.18 10.09
N ILE A 423 -16.63 -6.98 10.71
CA ILE A 423 -15.42 -6.53 10.01
C ILE A 423 -15.02 -7.55 8.94
N GLY A 424 -14.95 -8.84 9.29
CA GLY A 424 -14.62 -9.91 8.33
C GLY A 424 -15.57 -9.96 7.14
N MET A 425 -16.89 -9.86 7.39
CA MET A 425 -17.90 -9.83 6.34
C MET A 425 -17.73 -8.62 5.42
N ILE A 426 -17.52 -7.43 5.99
CA ILE A 426 -17.28 -6.21 5.21
C ILE A 426 -16.02 -6.34 4.34
N THR A 427 -14.94 -6.90 4.87
CA THR A 427 -13.69 -7.07 4.11
C THR A 427 -13.88 -8.07 2.96
N TRP A 428 -14.62 -9.16 3.17
CA TRP A 428 -14.99 -10.08 2.08
C TRP A 428 -15.80 -9.39 0.98
N ILE A 429 -16.82 -8.61 1.36
CA ILE A 429 -17.64 -7.84 0.41
C ILE A 429 -16.78 -6.84 -0.37
N ASN A 430 -15.82 -6.20 0.30
CA ASN A 430 -14.87 -5.29 -0.33
C ASN A 430 -13.96 -6.02 -1.33
N LEU A 431 -13.48 -7.22 -1.00
CA LEU A 431 -12.69 -8.04 -1.91
C LEU A 431 -13.51 -8.44 -3.15
N SER A 432 -14.74 -8.92 -2.96
CA SER A 432 -15.66 -9.21 -4.08
C SER A 432 -15.86 -7.98 -4.97
N ARG A 433 -16.12 -6.81 -4.38
CA ARG A 433 -16.30 -5.54 -5.09
C ARG A 433 -15.06 -5.18 -5.92
N ILE A 434 -13.85 -5.34 -5.37
CA ILE A 434 -12.60 -5.02 -6.07
C ILE A 434 -12.38 -5.99 -7.24
N VAL A 435 -12.56 -7.30 -7.00
CA VAL A 435 -12.45 -8.33 -8.04
C VAL A 435 -13.43 -8.05 -9.19
N ILE A 436 -14.72 -7.84 -8.88
CA ILE A 436 -15.75 -7.47 -9.85
C ILE A 436 -15.36 -6.22 -10.61
N GLY A 437 -14.80 -5.21 -9.93
CA GLY A 437 -14.40 -3.95 -10.53
C GLY A 437 -13.22 -4.04 -11.50
N LEU A 438 -12.43 -5.13 -11.45
CA LEU A 438 -11.23 -5.32 -12.25
C LEU A 438 -11.35 -6.45 -13.28
N ASP A 439 -12.12 -7.50 -12.99
CA ASP A 439 -12.29 -8.65 -13.87
C ASP A 439 -13.76 -8.87 -14.25
N GLU A 440 -14.02 -8.94 -15.56
CA GLU A 440 -15.38 -9.05 -16.12
C GLU A 440 -15.91 -10.48 -16.05
N GLU A 441 -15.04 -11.48 -16.22
CA GLU A 441 -15.43 -12.89 -16.17
C GLU A 441 -15.86 -13.28 -14.76
N ALA A 442 -15.08 -12.89 -13.74
CA ALA A 442 -15.49 -13.03 -12.35
C ALA A 442 -16.83 -12.35 -12.08
N ALA A 443 -17.05 -11.13 -12.60
CA ALA A 443 -18.29 -10.38 -12.40
C ALA A 443 -19.52 -11.10 -12.98
N GLU A 444 -19.38 -11.74 -14.14
CA GLU A 444 -20.42 -12.57 -14.76
C GLU A 444 -20.78 -13.76 -13.86
N VAL A 445 -19.78 -14.46 -13.32
CA VAL A 445 -20.04 -15.57 -12.37
C VAL A 445 -20.77 -15.08 -11.11
N PHE A 446 -20.38 -13.92 -10.54
CA PHE A 446 -21.09 -13.35 -9.40
C PHE A 446 -22.59 -13.05 -9.68
N LEU A 447 -22.95 -12.77 -10.94
CA LEU A 447 -24.33 -12.45 -11.35
C LEU A 447 -25.15 -13.66 -11.79
N GLU A 448 -24.51 -14.66 -12.37
CA GLU A 448 -25.18 -15.79 -12.99
C GLU A 448 -25.25 -17.03 -12.09
N GLU A 449 -24.33 -17.15 -11.13
CA GLU A 449 -24.29 -18.31 -10.25
C GLU A 449 -25.53 -18.36 -9.36
N ARG A 450 -26.45 -19.26 -9.72
CA ARG A 450 -27.77 -19.38 -9.08
C ARG A 450 -27.65 -19.76 -7.62
N GLN A 451 -26.64 -20.54 -7.26
CA GLN A 451 -26.43 -20.91 -5.86
C GLN A 451 -26.01 -19.73 -5.02
N TRP A 452 -25.31 -18.75 -5.60
CA TRP A 452 -24.86 -17.57 -4.88
C TRP A 452 -26.01 -16.58 -4.68
N ALA A 453 -26.80 -16.34 -5.73
CA ALA A 453 -27.92 -15.40 -5.74
C ALA A 453 -27.53 -14.03 -5.13
N VAL A 454 -26.36 -13.53 -5.54
CA VAL A 454 -25.67 -12.41 -4.87
C VAL A 454 -26.53 -11.16 -4.77
N LEU A 455 -27.25 -10.81 -5.84
CA LEU A 455 -28.14 -9.63 -5.86
C LEU A 455 -29.26 -9.76 -4.83
N ASP A 456 -30.02 -10.85 -4.86
CA ASP A 456 -31.15 -11.06 -3.93
C ASP A 456 -30.67 -11.16 -2.47
N ALA A 457 -29.54 -11.84 -2.24
CA ALA A 457 -28.95 -11.96 -0.91
C ALA A 457 -28.49 -10.60 -0.38
N ALA A 458 -27.74 -9.83 -1.18
CA ALA A 458 -27.25 -8.51 -0.80
C ALA A 458 -28.39 -7.53 -0.53
N LEU A 459 -29.38 -7.46 -1.44
CA LEU A 459 -30.53 -6.56 -1.29
C LEU A 459 -31.44 -6.97 -0.14
N GLY A 460 -31.57 -8.27 0.11
CA GLY A 460 -32.27 -8.81 1.28
C GLY A 460 -31.64 -8.36 2.59
N VAL A 461 -30.31 -8.47 2.71
CA VAL A 461 -29.56 -7.97 3.88
C VAL A 461 -29.64 -6.45 4.02
N VAL A 462 -29.51 -5.69 2.93
CA VAL A 462 -29.65 -4.22 2.96
C VAL A 462 -31.04 -3.79 3.44
N SER A 463 -32.08 -4.55 3.10
CA SER A 463 -33.46 -4.28 3.53
C SER A 463 -33.73 -4.68 4.99
N ALA A 464 -32.82 -5.43 5.62
CA ALA A 464 -32.95 -5.92 6.98
C ALA A 464 -32.31 -4.95 8.01
N PRO A 465 -32.62 -5.06 9.32
CA PRO A 465 -32.12 -4.15 10.35
C PRO A 465 -30.66 -4.48 10.77
N VAL A 466 -29.72 -4.38 9.82
CA VAL A 466 -28.29 -4.63 10.02
C VAL A 466 -27.51 -3.31 10.24
N PRO A 467 -26.23 -3.37 10.68
CA PRO A 467 -25.37 -2.19 10.82
C PRO A 467 -25.21 -1.39 9.51
N LEU A 468 -25.17 -0.06 9.61
CA LEU A 468 -25.09 0.85 8.46
C LEU A 468 -23.82 0.65 7.62
N SER A 469 -22.70 0.30 8.26
CA SER A 469 -21.44 -0.03 7.59
C SER A 469 -21.55 -1.23 6.65
N LEU A 470 -22.29 -2.28 7.05
CA LEU A 470 -22.56 -3.44 6.21
C LEU A 470 -23.46 -3.07 5.02
N LYS A 471 -24.50 -2.26 5.25
CA LYS A 471 -25.37 -1.76 4.17
C LYS A 471 -24.57 -0.98 3.14
N GLY A 472 -23.71 -0.06 3.59
CA GLY A 472 -22.85 0.71 2.71
C GLY A 472 -21.90 -0.17 1.88
N ALA A 473 -21.29 -1.19 2.49
CA ALA A 473 -20.44 -2.14 1.77
C ALA A 473 -21.22 -2.92 0.68
N LEU A 474 -22.39 -3.46 1.02
CA LEU A 474 -23.24 -4.21 0.08
C LEU A 474 -23.76 -3.33 -1.06
N LEU A 475 -24.18 -2.10 -0.76
CA LEU A 475 -24.60 -1.14 -1.80
C LEU A 475 -23.44 -0.80 -2.75
N ARG A 476 -22.20 -0.66 -2.24
CA ARG A 476 -21.02 -0.48 -3.11
C ARG A 476 -20.71 -1.73 -3.95
N LEU A 477 -20.96 -2.93 -3.45
CA LEU A 477 -20.87 -4.17 -4.23
C LEU A 477 -21.90 -4.19 -5.37
N ILE A 478 -23.17 -3.88 -5.06
CA ILE A 478 -24.24 -3.76 -6.06
C ILE A 478 -23.91 -2.70 -7.10
N ALA A 479 -23.34 -1.56 -6.68
CA ALA A 479 -22.89 -0.51 -7.60
C ALA A 479 -21.80 -0.98 -8.57
N ALA A 480 -20.87 -1.82 -8.10
CA ALA A 480 -19.83 -2.40 -8.94
C ALA A 480 -20.43 -3.37 -9.97
N LEU A 481 -21.35 -4.23 -9.54
CA LEU A 481 -22.10 -5.13 -10.43
C LEU A 481 -22.89 -4.35 -11.49
N ALA A 482 -23.61 -3.30 -11.09
CA ALA A 482 -24.36 -2.43 -11.99
C ALA A 482 -23.49 -1.76 -13.04
N LYS A 483 -22.32 -1.27 -12.62
CA LYS A 483 -21.36 -0.67 -13.55
C LYS A 483 -20.88 -1.70 -14.58
N ARG A 484 -20.63 -2.95 -14.19
CA ARG A 484 -20.17 -4.00 -15.09
C ARG A 484 -21.25 -4.45 -16.07
N GLU A 485 -22.48 -4.68 -15.61
CA GLU A 485 -23.60 -4.99 -16.53
C GLU A 485 -23.84 -3.86 -17.54
N ALA A 486 -23.67 -2.60 -17.14
CA ALA A 486 -23.75 -1.45 -18.06
C ALA A 486 -22.60 -1.38 -19.07
N SER A 487 -21.40 -1.84 -18.67
CA SER A 487 -20.19 -1.83 -19.50
C SER A 487 -20.14 -3.01 -20.48
N ALA A 488 -20.70 -4.14 -20.08
CA ALA A 488 -20.77 -5.39 -20.82
C ALA A 488 -21.82 -5.31 -21.93
N ASN A 489 -21.71 -4.29 -22.80
CA ASN A 489 -22.57 -3.96 -23.94
C ASN A 489 -22.52 -5.05 -25.04
N ARG A 490 -22.72 -6.31 -24.64
CA ARG A 490 -23.01 -7.45 -25.48
C ARG A 490 -24.45 -7.24 -25.92
N PHE A 491 -24.61 -6.55 -27.04
CA PHE A 491 -25.79 -6.66 -27.90
C PHE A 491 -25.89 -8.13 -28.39
N GLU A 492 -26.10 -9.07 -27.48
CA GLU A 492 -26.66 -10.36 -27.86
C GLU A 492 -28.12 -10.10 -28.13
N PHE A 493 -28.41 -9.94 -29.42
CA PHE A 493 -29.74 -9.97 -29.98
C PHE A 493 -30.31 -11.37 -29.71
N CYS A 494 -30.77 -11.63 -28.48
CA CYS A 494 -31.59 -12.79 -28.19
C CYS A 494 -32.93 -12.61 -28.89
N VAL A 495 -33.00 -13.05 -30.14
CA VAL A 495 -34.26 -13.31 -30.85
C VAL A 495 -34.91 -14.51 -30.17
N VAL A 496 -35.62 -14.26 -29.08
CA VAL A 496 -36.70 -15.16 -28.68
C VAL A 496 -37.89 -14.77 -29.54
N TYR A 497 -38.38 -15.73 -30.33
CA TYR A 497 -39.54 -15.59 -31.20
C TYR A 497 -40.68 -14.84 -30.47
N GLU A 498 -41.16 -13.78 -31.11
CA GLU A 498 -42.35 -12.99 -30.73
C GLU A 498 -42.37 -12.44 -29.30
N ASN A 499 -41.37 -11.66 -28.89
CA ASN A 499 -41.51 -10.50 -27.97
C ASN A 499 -40.15 -9.80 -27.86
N ILE A 500 -40.04 -8.56 -28.36
CA ILE A 500 -38.81 -7.75 -28.24
C ILE A 500 -38.70 -7.29 -26.79
N GLN A 501 -37.98 -8.03 -25.95
CA GLN A 501 -37.55 -7.57 -24.64
C GLN A 501 -36.09 -7.15 -24.77
N LEU A 502 -35.83 -5.84 -24.74
CA LEU A 502 -34.49 -5.29 -24.66
C LEU A 502 -33.89 -5.71 -23.31
N TYR A 503 -33.07 -6.75 -23.27
CA TYR A 503 -32.33 -7.15 -22.07
C TYR A 503 -31.19 -6.15 -21.84
N CYS A 504 -31.53 -5.01 -21.24
CA CYS A 504 -30.53 -4.12 -20.67
C CYS A 504 -30.17 -4.69 -19.28
N GLY A 505 -28.91 -5.03 -19.01
CA GLY A 505 -28.50 -5.59 -17.72
C GLY A 505 -28.95 -4.74 -16.52
N SER A 506 -29.00 -3.41 -16.69
CA SER A 506 -29.55 -2.49 -15.68
C SER A 506 -31.00 -2.79 -15.27
N LEU A 507 -31.82 -3.40 -16.14
CA LEU A 507 -33.19 -3.80 -15.81
C LEU A 507 -33.21 -4.86 -14.69
N ARG A 508 -32.25 -5.79 -14.63
CA ARG A 508 -32.17 -6.82 -13.57
C ARG A 508 -31.95 -6.19 -12.21
N ILE A 509 -31.04 -5.22 -12.13
CA ILE A 509 -30.74 -4.52 -10.88
C ILE A 509 -31.88 -3.59 -10.49
N TRP A 510 -32.50 -2.88 -11.44
CA TRP A 510 -33.70 -2.08 -11.18
C TRP A 510 -34.87 -2.92 -10.69
N THR A 511 -35.13 -4.08 -11.31
CA THR A 511 -36.19 -5.00 -10.88
C THR A 511 -35.91 -5.57 -9.50
N ALA A 512 -34.66 -5.94 -9.20
CA ALA A 512 -34.28 -6.43 -7.88
C ALA A 512 -34.43 -5.33 -6.79
N LEU A 513 -33.97 -4.10 -7.05
CA LEU A 513 -34.16 -2.95 -6.14
C LEU A 513 -35.64 -2.72 -5.83
N ASN A 514 -36.51 -2.81 -6.83
CA ASN A 514 -37.95 -2.66 -6.66
C ASN A 514 -38.58 -3.83 -5.90
N ALA A 515 -38.17 -5.07 -6.20
CA ALA A 515 -38.65 -6.27 -5.52
C ALA A 515 -38.35 -6.27 -4.02
N HIS A 516 -37.20 -5.72 -3.64
CA HIS A 516 -36.79 -5.54 -2.24
C HIS A 516 -37.34 -4.28 -1.57
N GLN A 517 -38.12 -3.47 -2.30
CA GLN A 517 -38.80 -2.28 -1.79
C GLN A 517 -37.87 -1.25 -1.12
N LEU A 518 -36.60 -1.18 -1.54
CA LEU A 518 -35.57 -0.35 -0.90
C LEU A 518 -35.89 1.16 -0.96
N CYS A 519 -36.44 1.60 -2.10
CA CYS A 519 -36.85 2.98 -2.34
C CYS A 519 -38.36 3.05 -2.58
N THR A 520 -39.16 2.80 -1.53
CA THR A 520 -40.62 2.77 -1.63
C THR A 520 -41.28 3.73 -0.65
N PHE A 521 -42.50 4.13 -1.00
CA PHE A 521 -43.37 4.97 -0.17
C PHE A 521 -44.60 4.17 0.21
N ALA A 522 -45.08 4.37 1.43
CA ALA A 522 -46.42 3.94 1.82
C ALA A 522 -47.48 4.71 1.03
N GLU A 523 -48.71 4.17 0.95
CA GLU A 523 -49.84 4.82 0.26
C GLU A 523 -50.15 6.24 0.77
N ASN A 524 -49.75 6.54 2.00
CA ASN A 524 -49.89 7.85 2.63
C ASN A 524 -48.69 8.80 2.38
N GLY A 525 -47.74 8.42 1.54
CA GLY A 525 -46.52 9.18 1.23
C GLY A 525 -45.41 9.08 2.28
N THR A 526 -45.56 8.26 3.33
CA THR A 526 -44.49 8.05 4.32
C THR A 526 -43.37 7.22 3.71
N LEU A 527 -42.12 7.61 3.98
CA LEU A 527 -40.93 6.87 3.56
C LEU A 527 -40.90 5.48 4.20
N LEU A 528 -40.54 4.47 3.41
CA LEU A 528 -40.37 3.10 3.88
C LEU A 528 -38.97 2.57 3.55
N GLY A 529 -38.63 1.45 4.19
CA GLY A 529 -37.38 0.74 3.93
C GLY A 529 -36.15 1.60 4.20
N LEU A 530 -35.23 1.64 3.23
CA LEU A 530 -33.97 2.34 3.37
C LEU A 530 -34.16 3.85 3.52
N GLN A 531 -35.13 4.46 2.84
CA GLN A 531 -35.34 5.92 2.88
C GLN A 531 -35.62 6.44 4.30
N LYS A 532 -36.52 5.77 5.01
CA LYS A 532 -36.81 6.07 6.42
C LYS A 532 -35.58 5.88 7.30
N GLU A 533 -34.83 4.82 7.03
CA GLU A 533 -33.65 4.48 7.80
C GLU A 533 -32.50 5.49 7.61
N LEU A 534 -32.33 6.02 6.39
CA LEU A 534 -31.37 7.08 6.11
C LEU A 534 -31.73 8.38 6.87
N GLU A 535 -33.00 8.75 6.94
CA GLU A 535 -33.42 9.96 7.67
C GLU A 535 -33.35 9.79 9.19
N GLU A 536 -33.76 8.64 9.72
CA GLU A 536 -33.88 8.45 11.16
C GLU A 536 -32.59 7.93 11.79
N ARG A 537 -31.91 6.95 11.16
CA ARG A 537 -30.74 6.29 11.75
C ARG A 537 -29.42 6.94 11.37
N GLU A 538 -29.16 7.22 10.09
CA GLU A 538 -27.87 7.80 9.70
C GLU A 538 -27.65 9.18 10.32
N CYS A 539 -28.69 10.03 10.33
CA CYS A 539 -28.61 11.35 10.96
C CYS A 539 -28.38 11.27 12.48
N THR A 540 -28.93 10.25 13.15
CA THR A 540 -28.77 10.07 14.59
C THR A 540 -27.41 9.45 14.95
N GLU A 541 -26.94 8.49 14.14
CA GLU A 541 -25.69 7.77 14.37
C GLU A 541 -24.46 8.50 13.77
N GLU A 542 -24.65 9.60 13.02
CA GLU A 542 -23.62 10.35 12.27
C GLU A 542 -22.77 9.46 11.34
N MET A 543 -23.35 8.38 10.82
CA MET A 543 -22.72 7.42 9.91
C MET A 543 -23.44 7.42 8.55
N PHE A 544 -22.74 7.83 7.49
CA PHE A 544 -23.31 8.04 6.14
C PHE A 544 -22.93 6.96 5.12
N ASP A 545 -22.56 5.76 5.59
CA ASP A 545 -22.09 4.67 4.74
C ASP A 545 -23.15 4.16 3.75
N ALA A 546 -24.41 4.08 4.18
CA ALA A 546 -25.50 3.58 3.34
C ALA A 546 -25.91 4.64 2.32
N SER A 547 -25.97 5.92 2.71
CA SER A 547 -26.15 7.06 1.77
C SER A 547 -25.08 7.06 0.69
N LEU A 548 -23.80 6.97 1.07
CA LEU A 548 -22.69 6.96 0.11
C LEU A 548 -22.73 5.71 -0.78
N GLY A 549 -23.11 4.56 -0.23
CA GLY A 549 -23.36 3.34 -0.99
C GLY A 549 -24.47 3.52 -2.04
N LEU A 550 -25.61 4.09 -1.64
CA LEU A 550 -26.75 4.33 -2.52
C LEU A 550 -26.41 5.31 -3.65
N VAL A 551 -25.67 6.38 -3.34
CA VAL A 551 -25.17 7.32 -4.36
C VAL A 551 -24.31 6.60 -5.39
N ASN A 552 -23.47 5.64 -4.97
CA ASN A 552 -22.70 4.83 -5.91
C ASN A 552 -23.59 3.95 -6.80
N VAL A 553 -24.63 3.32 -6.24
CA VAL A 553 -25.59 2.52 -7.02
C VAL A 553 -26.29 3.40 -8.06
N LEU A 554 -26.84 4.54 -7.63
CA LEU A 554 -27.51 5.49 -8.52
C LEU A 554 -26.56 6.01 -9.59
N ARG A 555 -25.32 6.37 -9.23
CA ARG A 555 -24.32 6.79 -10.20
C ARG A 555 -24.05 5.71 -11.24
N SER A 556 -23.88 4.45 -10.83
CA SER A 556 -23.67 3.34 -11.77
C SER A 556 -24.87 3.15 -12.69
N LEU A 557 -26.09 3.13 -12.14
CA LEU A 557 -27.33 2.93 -12.90
C LEU A 557 -27.72 4.11 -13.79
N LEU A 558 -27.32 5.34 -13.45
CA LEU A 558 -27.65 6.56 -14.19
C LEU A 558 -26.50 7.03 -15.08
N SER A 559 -25.29 6.48 -14.94
CA SER A 559 -24.14 6.78 -15.79
C SER A 559 -24.27 6.25 -17.22
N HIS A 560 -25.42 5.66 -17.59
CA HIS A 560 -25.77 5.38 -18.97
C HIS A 560 -25.75 6.68 -19.79
N THR A 561 -24.65 6.91 -20.49
CA THR A 561 -24.61 7.84 -21.60
C THR A 561 -25.63 7.39 -22.63
N HIS A 562 -26.56 8.27 -22.97
CA HIS A 562 -27.35 8.20 -24.19
C HIS A 562 -26.45 7.69 -25.34
N MET A 563 -26.76 6.50 -25.86
CA MET A 563 -26.45 6.14 -27.24
C MET A 563 -27.74 6.29 -28.04
#